data_AF-A0A4Q6GY30-F1
#
_entry.id   AF-A0A4Q6GY30-F1
#
_cell.length_a   1.000
_cell.length_b   1.000
_cell.length_c   1.000
_cell.angle_alpha   90.00
_cell.angle_beta   90.00
_cell.angle_gamma   90.00
#
_symmetry.space_group_name_H-M   'P 1'
#
loop_
_entity.id
_entity.type
_entity.pdbx_description
1 polymer ?
#
loop_
_entity_poly.entity_id
_entity_poly.type
_entity_poly.pdbx_seq_one_letter_code
_entity_poly.pdbx_strand_id
1 'polypeptide(L)'
;TRASADGVVAPPSGLPMTLAGTGIGAMSAVVGIGGGSMTVPLLVWRGVAPVRAVGTSSACGVAIGLASAVGYAMHAPAGALPHYSIGYVYLPAAVGVAIASVIAAPYGMRLAHRLSGLALKRVFAFFLVAVAVTLLV
;
A
#
# COMPACT_ATOMS: atom_id res chain seq x y z
N THR A 1 34.80 5.44 28.49
CA THR A 1 35.07 6.81 27.97
C THR A 1 34.80 6.82 26.47
N ARG A 2 33.85 7.69 26.06
CA ARG A 2 33.43 8.10 24.70
C ARG A 2 32.45 7.21 23.91
N ALA A 3 31.26 7.78 23.78
CA ALA A 3 30.19 7.49 22.84
C ALA A 3 30.49 8.03 21.43
N SER A 4 29.93 7.36 20.42
CA SER A 4 29.33 7.88 19.16
C SER A 4 28.45 6.74 18.64
N ALA A 5 27.13 6.79 18.82
CA ALA A 5 26.15 7.44 17.95
C ALA A 5 25.94 6.66 16.64
N ASP A 6 24.68 6.30 16.41
CA ASP A 6 24.11 5.74 15.17
C ASP A 6 24.12 4.20 15.04
N GLY A 7 23.26 3.57 15.85
CA GLY A 7 22.80 2.18 15.68
C GLY A 7 21.90 1.98 14.45
N VAL A 8 22.31 2.51 13.30
CA VAL A 8 21.67 2.24 12.01
C VAL A 8 22.23 0.92 11.50
N VAL A 9 21.51 -0.16 11.78
CA VAL A 9 21.72 -1.46 11.13
C VAL A 9 21.71 -1.21 9.61
N ALA A 10 22.84 -1.49 8.95
CA ALA A 10 22.94 -1.38 7.49
C ALA A 10 21.77 -2.17 6.86
N PRO A 11 21.01 -1.58 5.93
CA PRO A 11 19.92 -2.29 5.27
C PRO A 11 20.54 -3.53 4.59
N PRO A 12 20.00 -4.75 4.79
CA PRO A 12 20.53 -5.93 4.14
C PRO A 12 20.47 -5.75 2.62
N SER A 13 21.59 -5.42 2.00
CA SER A 13 21.70 -5.26 0.55
C SER A 13 22.10 -6.60 -0.03
N GLY A 14 21.17 -7.24 -0.72
CA GLY A 14 21.41 -8.53 -1.33
C GLY A 14 20.29 -8.96 -2.26
N LEU A 15 20.69 -9.77 -3.25
CA LEU A 15 19.83 -10.53 -4.14
C LEU A 15 18.62 -11.21 -3.46
N PRO A 16 18.73 -11.79 -2.24
CA PRO A 16 17.55 -12.36 -1.57
C PRO A 16 16.48 -11.33 -1.17
N MET A 17 16.87 -10.09 -0.84
CA MET A 17 15.92 -9.06 -0.39
C MET A 17 15.21 -8.39 -1.58
N THR A 18 15.88 -8.29 -2.74
CA THR A 18 15.23 -7.94 -4.01
C THR A 18 14.28 -9.02 -4.47
N LEU A 19 14.63 -10.31 -4.42
CA LEU A 19 13.71 -11.41 -4.74
C LEU A 19 12.46 -11.42 -3.86
N ALA A 20 12.64 -11.23 -2.55
CA ALA A 20 11.52 -11.11 -1.62
C ALA A 20 10.64 -9.88 -1.93
N GLY A 21 11.25 -8.73 -2.19
CA GLY A 21 10.54 -7.51 -2.58
C GLY A 21 9.76 -7.65 -3.89
N THR A 22 10.35 -8.31 -4.89
CA THR A 22 9.69 -8.59 -6.18
C THR A 22 8.56 -9.59 -6.02
N GLY A 23 8.74 -10.66 -5.23
CA GLY A 23 7.68 -11.64 -4.97
C GLY A 23 6.50 -11.04 -4.20
N ILE A 24 6.78 -10.23 -3.18
CA ILE A 24 5.76 -9.48 -2.44
C ILE A 24 5.08 -8.46 -3.36
N GLY A 25 5.84 -7.74 -4.19
CA GLY A 25 5.34 -6.79 -5.17
C GLY A 25 4.42 -7.43 -6.20
N ALA A 26 4.79 -8.59 -6.74
CA ALA A 26 3.98 -9.36 -7.68
C ALA A 26 2.67 -9.85 -7.04
N MET A 27 2.74 -10.45 -5.85
CA MET A 27 1.55 -10.85 -5.11
C MET A 27 0.65 -9.66 -4.76
N SER A 28 1.24 -8.52 -4.38
CA SER A 28 0.48 -7.31 -4.04
C SER A 28 -0.15 -6.65 -5.27
N ALA A 29 0.49 -6.74 -6.43
CA ALA A 29 -0.05 -6.28 -7.71
C ALA A 29 -1.25 -7.13 -8.16
N VAL A 30 -1.20 -8.45 -7.94
CA VAL A 30 -2.32 -9.36 -8.25
C VAL A 30 -3.47 -9.18 -7.27
N VAL A 31 -3.17 -9.08 -5.98
CA VAL A 31 -4.19 -8.96 -4.92
C VAL A 31 -4.83 -7.55 -4.91
N GLY A 32 -4.15 -6.52 -5.43
CA GLY A 32 -4.71 -5.17 -5.60
C GLY A 32 -4.97 -4.40 -4.29
N ILE A 33 -4.75 -5.00 -3.12
CA ILE A 33 -4.97 -4.40 -1.79
C ILE A 33 -3.90 -3.32 -1.45
N GLY A 34 -2.83 -3.22 -2.25
CA GLY A 34 -1.86 -2.14 -2.13
C GLY A 34 -1.07 -2.16 -0.81
N GLY A 35 -0.39 -3.26 -0.49
CA GLY A 35 0.64 -3.40 0.58
C GLY A 35 0.28 -3.04 2.04
N GLY A 36 -0.81 -2.31 2.27
CA GLY A 36 -1.17 -1.62 3.51
C GLY A 36 -1.55 -2.54 4.64
N SER A 37 -2.43 -3.48 4.33
CA SER A 37 -2.94 -4.48 5.26
C SER A 37 -1.85 -5.35 5.88
N MET A 38 -0.74 -5.59 5.16
CA MET A 38 0.40 -6.39 5.63
C MET A 38 1.52 -5.54 6.24
N THR A 39 1.82 -4.37 5.67
CA THR A 39 2.95 -3.52 6.10
C THR A 39 2.64 -2.70 7.35
N VAL A 40 1.40 -2.23 7.52
CA VAL A 40 0.97 -1.48 8.71
C VAL A 40 1.08 -2.29 10.01
N PRO A 41 0.55 -3.53 10.13
CA PRO A 41 0.65 -4.30 11.36
C PRO A 41 2.10 -4.69 11.67
N LEU A 42 2.94 -4.93 10.65
CA LEU A 42 4.37 -5.20 10.83
C LEU A 42 5.10 -3.99 11.44
N LEU A 43 4.84 -2.78 10.94
CA LEU A 43 5.45 -1.55 11.45
C LEU A 43 4.95 -1.20 12.86
N VAL A 44 3.66 -1.42 13.14
CA VAL A 44 3.09 -1.25 14.49
C VAL A 44 3.68 -2.28 15.46
N TRP A 45 3.90 -3.52 15.02
CA TRP A 45 4.55 -4.55 15.83
C TRP A 45 6.01 -4.20 16.16
N ARG A 46 6.70 -3.50 15.25
CA ARG A 46 8.04 -2.93 15.49
C ARG A 46 8.05 -1.66 16.35
N GLY A 47 6.92 -1.24 16.92
CA GLY A 47 6.85 -0.10 17.84
C GLY A 47 6.73 1.27 17.17
N VAL A 48 6.49 1.32 15.86
CA VAL A 48 6.23 2.60 15.16
C VAL A 48 4.84 3.10 15.52
N ALA A 49 4.70 4.41 15.77
CA ALA A 49 3.42 5.03 16.03
C ALA A 49 2.41 4.71 14.90
N PRO A 50 1.16 4.31 15.22
CA PRO A 50 0.19 3.84 14.21
C PRO A 50 -0.03 4.80 13.04
N VAL A 51 -0.08 6.10 13.32
CA VAL A 51 -0.23 7.15 12.29
C VAL A 51 0.98 7.20 11.34
N ARG A 52 2.20 7.05 11.86
CA ARG A 52 3.43 6.97 11.05
C ARG A 52 3.50 5.68 10.25
N ALA A 53 3.14 4.54 10.85
CA ALA A 53 3.10 3.25 10.19
C ALA A 53 2.16 3.25 8.97
N VAL A 54 0.96 3.84 9.12
CA VAL A 54 0.01 4.02 8.02
C VAL A 54 0.59 4.94 6.94
N GLY A 55 1.19 6.08 7.31
CA GLY A 55 1.79 7.01 6.35
C GLY A 55 2.90 6.37 5.50
N THR A 56 3.84 5.67 6.13
CA THR A 56 4.92 4.95 5.42
C THR A 56 4.35 3.87 4.52
N SER A 57 3.34 3.14 4.98
CA SER A 57 2.72 2.08 4.20
C SER A 57 1.96 2.62 2.97
N SER A 58 1.30 3.77 3.08
CA SER A 58 0.63 4.41 1.95
C SER A 58 1.63 4.81 0.86
N ALA A 59 2.82 5.29 1.23
CA ALA A 59 3.88 5.59 0.27
C ALA A 59 4.32 4.34 -0.51
N CYS A 60 4.50 3.21 0.18
CA CYS A 60 4.78 1.92 -0.47
C CYS A 60 3.62 1.47 -1.38
N GLY A 61 2.37 1.61 -0.91
CA GLY A 61 1.18 1.26 -1.71
C GLY A 61 1.07 2.07 -3.01
N VAL A 62 1.38 3.37 -2.96
CA VAL A 62 1.44 4.23 -4.15
C VAL A 62 2.51 3.76 -5.14
N ALA A 63 3.71 3.42 -4.65
CA ALA A 63 4.78 2.91 -5.52
C ALA A 63 4.39 1.57 -6.17
N ILE A 64 3.79 0.65 -5.41
CA ILE A 64 3.29 -0.64 -5.93
C ILE A 64 2.17 -0.42 -6.96
N GLY A 65 1.22 0.47 -6.66
CA GLY A 65 0.11 0.81 -7.54
C GLY A 65 0.58 1.41 -8.86
N LEU A 66 1.54 2.35 -8.82
CA LEU A 66 2.15 2.93 -10.01
C LEU A 66 2.88 1.87 -10.85
N ALA A 67 3.72 1.05 -10.23
CA ALA A 67 4.42 -0.02 -10.93
C ALA A 67 3.45 -1.02 -11.57
N SER A 68 2.37 -1.37 -10.87
CA SER A 68 1.31 -2.25 -11.38
C SER A 68 0.57 -1.61 -12.55
N ALA A 69 0.18 -0.33 -12.42
CA ALA A 69 -0.50 0.41 -13.49
C ALA A 69 0.35 0.48 -14.75
N VAL A 70 1.66 0.75 -14.63
CA VAL A 70 2.60 0.72 -15.76
C VAL A 70 2.70 -0.69 -16.35
N GLY A 71 2.82 -1.73 -15.52
CA GLY A 71 2.87 -3.12 -15.97
C GLY A 71 1.63 -3.56 -16.76
N TYR A 72 0.43 -3.18 -16.29
CA TYR A 72 -0.85 -3.42 -16.98
C TYR A 72 -1.03 -2.55 -18.22
N ALA A 73 -0.49 -1.33 -18.24
CA ALA A 73 -0.51 -0.46 -19.42
C ALA A 73 0.40 -1.00 -20.54
N MET A 74 1.51 -1.67 -20.20
CA MET A 74 2.43 -2.28 -21.16
C MET A 74 1.91 -3.59 -21.80
N HIS A 75 0.95 -4.27 -21.17
CA HIS A 75 0.29 -5.45 -21.72
C HIS A 75 -1.01 -5.05 -22.42
N ALA A 76 -1.02 -5.03 -23.76
CA ALA A 76 -2.19 -4.73 -24.56
C ALA A 76 -2.62 -5.97 -25.38
N PRO A 77 -3.82 -6.54 -25.16
CA PRO A 77 -4.34 -7.58 -26.04
C PRO A 77 -4.70 -7.01 -27.41
N ALA A 78 -4.46 -7.79 -28.46
CA ALA A 78 -4.87 -7.46 -29.83
C ALA A 78 -6.37 -7.74 -30.00
N GLY A 79 -7.23 -6.78 -29.67
CA GLY A 79 -8.67 -6.86 -29.94
C GLY A 79 -9.52 -5.89 -29.13
N ALA A 80 -10.29 -5.07 -29.85
CA ALA A 80 -11.40 -4.22 -29.39
C ALA A 80 -11.24 -3.57 -28.00
N LEU A 81 -10.16 -2.82 -27.78
CA LEU A 81 -10.07 -1.96 -26.60
C LEU A 81 -11.02 -0.75 -26.75
N PRO A 82 -11.73 -0.35 -25.67
CA PRO A 82 -12.48 0.90 -25.64
C PRO A 82 -11.58 2.08 -26.04
N HIS A 83 -12.13 3.09 -26.74
CA HIS A 83 -11.42 4.24 -27.35
C HIS A 83 -10.56 5.10 -26.38
N TYR A 84 -10.49 4.76 -25.09
CA TYR A 84 -9.79 5.48 -24.03
C TYR A 84 -8.95 4.56 -23.10
N SER A 85 -8.61 3.35 -23.54
CA SER A 85 -7.80 2.40 -22.75
C SER A 85 -6.36 2.34 -23.25
N ILE A 86 -5.39 2.37 -22.32
CA ILE A 86 -3.98 2.08 -22.62
C ILE A 86 -3.68 0.71 -21.98
N GLY A 87 -3.55 -0.33 -22.80
CA GLY A 87 -3.46 -1.71 -22.31
C GLY A 87 -4.71 -2.12 -21.53
N TYR A 88 -4.53 -2.80 -20.39
CA TYR A 88 -5.63 -3.13 -19.46
C TYR A 88 -6.13 -1.93 -18.62
N VAL A 89 -5.55 -0.73 -18.77
CA VAL A 89 -5.88 0.44 -17.95
C VAL A 89 -6.92 1.32 -18.67
N TYR A 90 -8.13 1.39 -18.12
CA TYR A 90 -9.17 2.30 -18.60
C TYR A 90 -8.99 3.70 -17.99
N LEU A 91 -8.49 4.66 -18.78
CA LEU A 91 -8.16 6.01 -18.32
C LEU A 91 -9.33 6.76 -17.66
N PRO A 92 -10.58 6.71 -18.16
CA PRO A 92 -11.69 7.45 -17.56
C PRO A 92 -12.03 6.94 -16.16
N ALA A 93 -12.00 5.61 -15.93
CA ALA A 93 -12.18 5.07 -14.60
C ALA A 93 -10.98 5.38 -13.69
N ALA A 94 -9.76 5.30 -14.20
CA ALA A 94 -8.57 5.65 -13.42
C ALA A 94 -8.62 7.11 -12.93
N VAL A 95 -8.98 8.05 -13.81
CA VAL A 95 -9.15 9.47 -13.46
C VAL A 95 -10.32 9.66 -12.49
N GLY A 96 -11.46 8.99 -12.71
CA GLY A 96 -12.61 9.05 -11.80
C GLY A 96 -12.25 8.60 -10.38
N VAL A 97 -11.56 7.46 -10.24
CA VAL A 97 -11.10 6.93 -8.96
C VAL A 97 -10.04 7.83 -8.33
N ALA A 98 -9.12 8.40 -9.13
CA ALA A 98 -8.11 9.32 -8.65
C ALA A 98 -8.73 10.59 -8.06
N ILE A 99 -9.67 11.23 -8.76
CA ILE A 99 -10.36 12.43 -8.28
C ILE A 99 -11.14 12.12 -7.00
N ALA A 100 -11.93 11.04 -7.00
CA ALA A 100 -12.68 10.62 -5.81
C ALA A 100 -11.74 10.37 -4.61
N SER A 101 -10.59 9.74 -4.84
CA SER A 101 -9.59 9.46 -3.81
C SER A 101 -8.92 10.72 -3.27
N VAL A 102 -8.55 11.67 -4.13
CA VAL A 102 -7.93 12.95 -3.71
C VAL A 102 -8.90 13.76 -2.85
N ILE A 103 -10.19 13.73 -3.16
CA ILE A 103 -11.22 14.38 -2.36
C ILE A 103 -11.43 13.64 -1.03
N ALA A 104 -11.46 12.31 -1.03
CA ALA A 104 -11.71 11.51 0.17
C ALA A 104 -10.51 11.45 1.15
N ALA A 105 -9.27 11.47 0.64
CA ALA A 105 -8.04 11.36 1.41
C ALA A 105 -7.90 12.36 2.59
N PRO A 106 -8.15 13.68 2.45
CA PRO A 106 -8.06 14.62 3.56
C PRO A 106 -9.09 14.37 4.66
N TYR A 107 -10.29 13.85 4.32
CA TYR A 107 -11.29 13.48 5.33
C TYR A 107 -10.81 12.30 6.17
N GLY A 108 -10.23 11.27 5.53
CA GLY A 108 -9.64 10.12 6.21
C GLY A 108 -8.45 10.52 7.11
N MET A 109 -7.56 11.37 6.62
CA MET A 109 -6.41 11.86 7.38
C MET A 109 -6.81 12.68 8.61
N ARG A 110 -7.79 13.59 8.48
CA ARG A 110 -8.32 14.36 9.60
C ARG A 110 -8.93 13.46 10.66
N LEU A 111 -9.67 12.43 10.26
CA LEU A 111 -10.26 11.46 11.18
C LEU A 111 -9.16 10.65 11.90
N ALA A 112 -8.15 10.20 11.17
CA ALA A 112 -7.02 9.44 11.72
C ALA A 112 -6.19 10.25 12.74
N HIS A 113 -5.99 11.56 12.51
CA HIS A 113 -5.30 12.44 13.47
C HIS A 113 -6.13 12.78 14.72
N ARG A 114 -7.46 12.72 14.62
CA ARG A 114 -8.38 12.95 15.76
C ARG A 114 -8.51 11.71 16.65
N LEU A 115 -8.26 10.53 16.12
CA LEU A 115 -8.33 9.26 16.85
C LEU A 115 -7.05 9.02 17.65
N SER A 116 -7.19 8.60 18.91
CA SER A 116 -6.05 8.18 19.73
C SER A 116 -5.38 6.95 19.11
N GLY A 117 -4.06 6.78 19.31
CA GLY A 117 -3.31 5.66 18.72
C GLY A 117 -3.88 4.27 19.06
N LEU A 118 -4.50 4.13 20.24
CA LEU A 118 -5.18 2.90 20.65
C LEU A 118 -6.48 2.65 19.87
N ALA A 119 -7.27 3.70 19.61
CA ALA A 119 -8.49 3.61 18.83
C ALA A 119 -8.19 3.26 17.37
N LEU A 120 -7.16 3.89 16.78
CA LEU A 120 -6.74 3.59 15.41
C LEU A 120 -6.28 2.13 15.25
N LYS A 121 -5.55 1.60 16.24
CA LYS A 121 -5.15 0.18 16.27
C LYS A 121 -6.37 -0.76 16.33
N ARG A 122 -7.40 -0.44 17.13
CA ARG A 122 -8.63 -1.25 17.22
C ARG A 122 -9.43 -1.22 15.92
N VAL A 123 -9.59 -0.05 15.30
CA VAL A 123 -10.29 0.10 14.01
C VAL A 123 -9.58 -0.71 12.92
N PHE A 124 -8.25 -0.62 12.86
CA PHE A 124 -7.46 -1.39 11.90
C PHE A 124 -7.56 -2.91 12.14
N ALA A 125 -7.55 -3.36 13.39
CA ALA A 125 -7.75 -4.77 13.72
C ALA A 125 -9.14 -5.27 13.30
N PHE A 126 -10.20 -4.47 13.53
CA PHE A 126 -11.54 -4.80 13.08
C PHE A 126 -11.65 -4.87 11.56
N PHE A 127 -11.02 -3.92 10.85
CA PHE A 127 -10.93 -3.92 9.39
C PHE A 127 -10.24 -5.19 8.86
N LEU A 128 -9.11 -5.60 9.46
CA LEU A 128 -8.44 -6.84 9.08
C LEU A 128 -9.30 -8.08 9.29
N VAL A 129 -10.03 -8.16 10.42
CA VAL A 129 -10.96 -9.27 10.67
C VAL A 129 -12.09 -9.28 9.63
N ALA A 130 -12.65 -8.12 9.30
CA ALA A 130 -13.70 -8.03 8.28
C ALA A 130 -13.20 -8.52 6.91
N VAL A 131 -12.01 -8.07 6.47
CA VAL A 131 -11.40 -8.54 5.22
C VAL A 131 -11.14 -10.05 5.26
N ALA A 132 -10.65 -10.59 6.38
CA ALA A 132 -10.43 -12.02 6.53
C ALA A 132 -11.74 -12.82 6.40
N VAL A 133 -12.84 -12.31 6.98
CA VAL A 133 -14.17 -12.92 6.84
C VAL A 133 -14.67 -12.83 5.38
N THR A 134 -14.50 -11.70 4.71
CA THR A 134 -14.89 -11.54 3.29
C THR A 134 -14.10 -12.47 2.35
N LEU A 135 -12.88 -12.85 2.68
CA LEU A 135 -12.14 -13.84 1.90
C LEU A 135 -12.48 -15.29 2.24
N LEU A 136 -13.04 -15.52 3.44
CA LEU A 136 -13.43 -16.86 3.89
C LEU A 136 -14.81 -17.28 3.38
N VAL A 137 -15.74 -16.32 3.27
CA VAL A 137 -17.11 -16.49 2.78
C VAL A 137 -17.18 -16.24 1.29
#